data_AF-A0A5C8JUS5-F1
#
_entry.id   AF-A0A5C8JUS5-F1
#
_cell.length_a   1.000
_cell.length_b   1.000
_cell.length_c   1.000
_cell.angle_alpha   90.00
_cell.angle_beta   90.00
_cell.angle_gamma   90.00
#
_symmetry.space_group_name_H-M   'P 1'
#
loop_
_entity.id
_entity.type
_entity.pdbx_description
1 polymer ?
#
loop_
_entity_poly.entity_id
_entity_poly.type
_entity_poly.pdbx_seq_one_letter_code
_entity_poly.pdbx_strand_id
1 'polypeptide(L)'
;MYLIYRSWDQGVLGKRVWRMPQPTVLEWVHDVWEDATAGDPYEWFERELGTDVWYLAALFEGDAPPRSMEELRTLARTRVSELQQCNVDARSVRVLADSLWYEVAYYLVDDSAVAASPGLWSYAVHDGPLPATVNTPAGGFTPPWKTVDLAGSSGTGTVYAVLLTCRARHFSIGRDDTYAFRGVRLPEFAAALRSLGTTGEWPLELMVLRSLIAPDEDGIAAALERCNRWPGYAEPPDDYLADLSSHAAALELIRTARGREGTVIHVDEHVVQMLIAEWGETREQWFFFDDRWAGGHPDLAASLMWFAYHWDPLCSRHHFRDKPCSDNRVLYIAVMEEDGRVRVREAGPMDDERFWKFYHWHHSRRPLGEVTAGDVLGAVEVQFQQPAPDSCRFTEFQITRTSHGPAVAAMLADRIRHDLKEAGITRSDGWLQTRYPHGSRFFRAVGRLRRSADGSDFLVIG
;
A
#
# COMPACT_ATOMS: atom_id res chain seq x y z
N MET A 1 10.91 -19.17 10.17
CA MET A 1 10.70 -17.96 9.37
C MET A 1 9.98 -18.27 8.05
N TYR A 2 9.49 -17.23 7.38
CA TYR A 2 8.86 -17.27 6.06
C TYR A 2 9.62 -16.38 5.07
N LEU A 3 9.73 -16.83 3.83
CA LEU A 3 9.93 -15.97 2.66
C LEU A 3 8.59 -15.85 1.96
N ILE A 4 8.17 -14.63 1.66
CA ILE A 4 6.93 -14.34 0.96
C ILE A 4 7.30 -13.47 -0.24
N TYR A 5 6.89 -13.86 -1.43
CA TYR A 5 7.06 -13.06 -2.64
C TYR A 5 5.69 -12.67 -3.18
N ARG A 6 5.33 -11.41 -3.01
CA ARG A 6 4.11 -10.79 -3.52
C ARG A 6 4.37 -10.27 -4.93
N SER A 7 3.73 -10.91 -5.90
CA SER A 7 3.83 -10.56 -7.32
C SER A 7 2.56 -11.04 -8.01
N TRP A 8 2.05 -10.24 -8.93
CA TRP A 8 0.77 -10.49 -9.59
C TRP A 8 0.72 -11.80 -10.37
N ASP A 9 1.88 -12.29 -10.83
CA ASP A 9 2.03 -13.55 -11.57
C ASP A 9 2.42 -14.76 -10.70
N GLN A 10 2.61 -14.59 -9.39
CA GLN A 10 3.03 -15.68 -8.52
C GLN A 10 1.84 -16.31 -7.79
N GLY A 11 1.41 -17.47 -8.27
CA GLY A 11 0.33 -18.23 -7.63
C GLY A 11 -1.04 -17.57 -7.72
N VAL A 12 -2.08 -18.28 -7.26
CA VAL A 12 -3.48 -17.83 -7.44
C VAL A 12 -3.83 -16.60 -6.59
N LEU A 13 -3.11 -16.35 -5.51
CA LEU A 13 -3.31 -15.20 -4.61
C LEU A 13 -2.36 -14.02 -4.89
N GLY A 14 -1.70 -13.99 -6.06
CA GLY A 14 -0.70 -12.95 -6.38
C GLY A 14 0.44 -12.89 -5.35
N LYS A 15 0.75 -14.05 -4.75
CA LYS A 15 1.89 -14.25 -3.88
C LYS A 15 2.28 -15.72 -3.82
N ARG A 16 3.56 -15.97 -3.52
CA ARG A 16 4.12 -17.27 -3.17
C ARG A 16 4.72 -17.23 -1.78
N VAL A 17 4.53 -18.29 -1.01
CA VAL A 17 4.98 -18.39 0.38
C VAL A 17 5.86 -19.62 0.55
N TRP A 18 7.05 -19.44 1.12
CA TRP A 18 7.95 -20.52 1.50
C TRP A 18 8.15 -20.49 3.01
N ARG A 19 7.95 -21.64 3.65
CA ARG A 19 8.35 -21.86 5.04
C ARG A 19 9.79 -22.35 5.06
N MET A 20 10.70 -21.55 5.60
CA MET A 20 12.12 -21.94 5.72
C MET A 20 12.37 -22.68 7.05
N PRO A 21 13.29 -23.65 7.10
CA PRO A 21 13.58 -24.39 8.32
C PRO A 21 14.22 -23.52 9.42
N GLN A 22 14.89 -22.43 9.06
CA GLN A 22 15.54 -21.53 10.02
C GLN A 22 14.52 -20.76 10.88
N PRO A 23 14.84 -20.51 12.16
CA PRO A 23 13.97 -19.78 13.06
C PRO A 23 14.00 -18.26 12.80
N THR A 24 15.14 -17.71 12.35
CA THR A 24 15.33 -16.26 12.16
C THR A 24 15.81 -15.90 10.74
N VAL A 25 15.53 -14.66 10.31
CA VAL A 25 16.03 -14.10 9.05
C VAL A 25 17.55 -14.12 8.99
N LEU A 26 18.22 -13.75 10.08
CA LEU A 26 19.69 -13.69 10.12
C LEU A 26 20.33 -15.07 9.93
N GLU A 27 19.78 -16.09 10.59
CA GLU A 27 20.25 -17.48 10.42
C GLU A 27 20.04 -17.98 8.99
N TRP A 28 18.89 -17.69 8.38
CA TRP A 28 18.67 -18.03 6.98
C TRP A 28 19.66 -17.33 6.04
N VAL A 29 19.92 -16.03 6.24
CA VAL A 29 20.92 -15.28 5.46
C VAL A 29 22.31 -15.89 5.62
N HIS A 30 22.70 -16.34 6.83
CA HIS A 30 23.99 -17.00 7.05
C HIS A 30 24.09 -18.33 6.33
N ASP A 31 23.06 -19.18 6.48
CA ASP A 31 23.04 -20.52 5.93
C ASP A 31 23.13 -20.53 4.39
N VAL A 32 22.44 -19.59 3.73
CA VAL A 32 22.42 -19.54 2.26
C VAL A 32 23.57 -18.72 1.66
N TRP A 33 24.37 -18.01 2.47
CA TRP A 33 25.36 -17.07 1.97
C TRP A 33 26.42 -17.72 1.08
N GLU A 34 27.04 -18.81 1.56
CA GLU A 34 28.13 -19.49 0.85
C GLU A 34 27.63 -20.03 -0.49
N ASP A 35 26.49 -20.70 -0.50
CA ASP A 35 25.92 -21.29 -1.71
C ASP A 35 25.47 -20.23 -2.72
N ALA A 36 24.83 -19.15 -2.26
CA ALA A 36 24.40 -18.06 -3.13
C ALA A 36 25.58 -17.26 -3.71
N THR A 37 26.71 -17.18 -2.99
CA THR A 37 27.91 -16.43 -3.43
C THR A 37 28.96 -17.28 -4.15
N ALA A 38 28.80 -18.61 -4.18
CA ALA A 38 29.68 -19.52 -4.92
C ALA A 38 29.58 -19.37 -6.46
N GLY A 39 28.50 -18.75 -6.95
CA GLY A 39 28.23 -18.54 -8.37
C GLY A 39 27.40 -17.27 -8.61
N ASP A 40 26.51 -17.31 -9.59
CA ASP A 40 25.52 -16.23 -9.78
C ASP A 40 24.37 -16.40 -8.77
N PRO A 41 24.20 -15.46 -7.82
CA PRO A 41 23.12 -15.55 -6.84
C PRO A 41 21.73 -15.51 -7.47
N TYR A 42 21.55 -14.85 -8.63
CA TYR A 42 20.26 -14.79 -9.32
C TYR A 42 19.86 -16.19 -9.82
N GLU A 43 20.76 -16.87 -10.54
CA GLU A 43 20.54 -18.24 -11.01
C GLU A 43 20.35 -19.22 -9.84
N TRP A 44 21.06 -19.00 -8.73
CA TRP A 44 20.90 -19.82 -7.53
C TRP A 44 19.49 -19.70 -6.93
N PHE A 45 19.01 -18.48 -6.68
CA PHE A 45 17.68 -18.27 -6.10
C PHE A 45 16.57 -18.75 -7.04
N GLU A 46 16.67 -18.51 -8.34
CA GLU A 46 15.68 -19.00 -9.30
C GLU A 46 15.58 -20.52 -9.27
N ARG A 47 16.72 -21.24 -9.21
CA ARG A 47 16.75 -22.69 -9.10
C ARG A 47 16.16 -23.20 -7.77
N GLU A 48 16.55 -22.62 -6.64
CA GLU A 48 16.14 -23.10 -5.31
C GLU A 48 14.67 -22.75 -5.00
N LEU A 49 14.21 -21.57 -5.40
CA LEU A 49 12.85 -21.10 -5.13
C LEU A 49 11.86 -21.45 -6.25
N GLY A 50 12.38 -21.81 -7.43
CA GLY A 50 11.60 -22.08 -8.63
C GLY A 50 10.96 -20.81 -9.22
N THR A 51 11.52 -19.64 -8.95
CA THR A 51 11.14 -18.33 -9.52
C THR A 51 12.19 -17.28 -9.12
N ASP A 52 12.37 -16.25 -9.93
CA ASP A 52 13.21 -15.10 -9.60
C ASP A 52 12.47 -14.20 -8.60
N VAL A 53 12.95 -14.20 -7.35
CA VAL A 53 12.50 -13.23 -6.34
C VAL A 53 13.28 -11.95 -6.55
N TRP A 54 12.63 -11.01 -7.24
CA TRP A 54 13.23 -9.76 -7.70
C TRP A 54 14.01 -9.04 -6.59
N TYR A 55 15.28 -8.68 -6.85
CA TYR A 55 16.23 -8.05 -5.92
C TYR A 55 16.60 -8.84 -4.65
N LEU A 56 16.17 -10.09 -4.47
CA LEU A 56 16.64 -10.89 -3.33
C LEU A 56 18.13 -11.20 -3.44
N ALA A 57 18.59 -11.57 -4.63
CA ALA A 57 19.98 -11.88 -4.94
C ALA A 57 20.94 -10.71 -4.61
N ALA A 58 20.48 -9.46 -4.76
CA ALA A 58 21.26 -8.28 -4.44
C ALA A 58 21.68 -8.24 -2.95
N LEU A 59 20.92 -8.86 -2.03
CA LEU A 59 21.31 -8.97 -0.62
C LEU A 59 22.56 -9.84 -0.41
N PHE A 60 22.97 -10.63 -1.40
CA PHE A 60 24.09 -11.56 -1.30
C PHE A 60 25.34 -11.10 -2.07
N GLU A 61 25.30 -9.95 -2.73
CA GLU A 61 26.46 -9.38 -3.45
C GLU A 61 27.59 -8.87 -2.53
N GLY A 62 28.51 -9.71 -2.07
CA GLY A 62 29.75 -9.24 -1.43
C GLY A 62 30.48 -10.32 -0.64
N ASP A 63 31.55 -9.92 0.06
CA ASP A 63 32.56 -10.88 0.54
C ASP A 63 32.20 -11.60 1.85
N ALA A 64 31.26 -11.09 2.65
CA ALA A 64 30.94 -11.68 3.95
C ALA A 64 29.49 -11.47 4.37
N PRO A 65 28.88 -12.46 5.07
CA PRO A 65 27.53 -12.33 5.60
C PRO A 65 27.45 -11.30 6.73
N PRO A 66 26.32 -10.59 6.88
CA PRO A 66 26.12 -9.64 7.97
C PRO A 66 26.02 -10.37 9.31
N ARG A 67 26.70 -9.93 10.37
CA ARG A 67 26.72 -10.62 11.68
C ARG A 67 25.54 -10.27 12.59
N SER A 68 24.74 -9.29 12.21
CA SER A 68 23.58 -8.80 12.97
C SER A 68 22.50 -8.25 12.05
N MET A 69 21.28 -8.07 12.56
CA MET A 69 20.21 -7.39 11.83
C MET A 69 20.54 -5.92 11.51
N GLU A 70 21.41 -5.28 12.30
CA GLU A 70 21.88 -3.92 12.03
C GLU A 70 22.85 -3.89 10.84
N GLU A 71 23.77 -4.86 10.77
CA GLU A 71 24.64 -5.05 9.61
C GLU A 71 23.81 -5.42 8.38
N LEU A 72 22.83 -6.32 8.50
CA LEU A 72 21.91 -6.68 7.41
C LEU A 72 21.10 -5.48 6.92
N ARG A 73 20.61 -4.63 7.82
CA ARG A 73 19.94 -3.37 7.46
C ARG A 73 20.85 -2.46 6.63
N THR A 74 22.09 -2.29 7.06
CA THR A 74 23.08 -1.44 6.38
C THR A 74 23.39 -1.99 5.00
N LEU A 75 23.58 -3.31 4.92
CA LEU A 75 23.84 -4.04 3.70
C LEU A 75 22.67 -3.93 2.71
N ALA A 76 21.46 -4.25 3.16
CA ALA A 76 20.26 -4.23 2.33
C ALA A 76 20.02 -2.83 1.74
N ARG A 77 20.21 -1.77 2.53
CA ARG A 77 20.05 -0.39 2.05
C ARG A 77 21.12 0.09 1.09
N THR A 78 22.29 -0.54 1.11
CA THR A 78 23.38 -0.19 0.21
C THR A 78 23.24 -0.91 -1.14
N ARG A 79 22.57 -2.06 -1.17
CA ARG A 79 22.47 -2.94 -2.33
C ARG A 79 21.11 -2.89 -3.02
N VAL A 80 20.03 -2.74 -2.25
CA VAL A 80 18.71 -2.46 -2.80
C VAL A 80 18.72 -1.04 -3.35
N SER A 81 18.50 -0.91 -4.67
CA SER A 81 18.53 0.37 -5.38
C SER A 81 17.74 1.46 -4.66
N GLU A 82 18.22 2.71 -4.69
CA GLU A 82 17.53 3.86 -4.08
C GLU A 82 16.11 4.11 -4.62
N LEU A 83 15.78 3.55 -5.78
CA LEU A 83 14.44 3.61 -6.37
C LEU A 83 13.45 2.68 -5.66
N GLN A 84 13.96 1.69 -4.92
CA GLN A 84 13.20 0.68 -4.22
C GLN A 84 13.03 1.04 -2.74
N GLN A 85 12.04 0.44 -2.09
CA GLN A 85 11.82 0.64 -0.64
C GLN A 85 12.33 -0.58 0.10
N CYS A 86 13.13 -0.36 1.14
CA CYS A 86 13.74 -1.43 1.94
C CYS A 86 13.64 -1.11 3.43
N ASN A 87 12.80 -1.87 4.12
CA ASN A 87 12.61 -1.79 5.56
C ASN A 87 13.21 -3.03 6.21
N VAL A 88 14.08 -2.82 7.19
CA VAL A 88 14.72 -3.90 7.96
C VAL A 88 14.60 -3.56 9.43
N ASP A 89 13.93 -4.41 10.20
CA ASP A 89 13.83 -4.28 11.66
C ASP A 89 14.59 -5.41 12.36
N ALA A 90 14.25 -5.71 13.61
CA ALA A 90 14.92 -6.75 14.39
C ALA A 90 14.55 -8.19 13.95
N ARG A 91 13.50 -8.38 13.14
CA ARG A 91 12.89 -9.68 12.84
C ARG A 91 12.43 -9.86 11.40
N SER A 92 12.64 -8.87 10.54
CA SER A 92 12.23 -8.96 9.14
C SER A 92 13.01 -8.04 8.22
N VAL A 93 13.05 -8.44 6.95
CA VAL A 93 13.48 -7.65 5.79
C VAL A 93 12.29 -7.59 4.85
N ARG A 94 11.91 -6.38 4.44
CA ARG A 94 10.75 -6.13 3.59
C ARG A 94 11.17 -5.18 2.48
N VAL A 95 11.01 -5.62 1.25
CA VAL A 95 11.45 -4.87 0.07
C VAL A 95 10.28 -4.74 -0.89
N LEU A 96 10.00 -3.51 -1.31
CA LEU A 96 9.16 -3.22 -2.47
C LEU A 96 10.09 -2.83 -3.61
N ALA A 97 9.87 -3.45 -4.77
CA ALA A 97 10.61 -3.14 -5.97
C ALA A 97 9.72 -2.92 -7.20
N ASP A 98 10.08 -1.96 -8.04
CA ASP A 98 9.58 -1.84 -9.41
C ASP A 98 10.18 -2.96 -10.27
N SER A 99 9.36 -3.90 -10.77
CA SER A 99 9.75 -4.84 -11.83
C SER A 99 9.55 -4.21 -13.21
N LEU A 100 9.77 -4.98 -14.28
CA LEU A 100 9.55 -4.52 -15.66
C LEU A 100 8.07 -4.20 -15.96
N TRP A 101 7.13 -4.84 -15.25
CA TRP A 101 5.71 -4.78 -15.59
C TRP A 101 4.84 -4.19 -14.48
N TYR A 102 5.14 -4.50 -13.23
CA TYR A 102 4.40 -4.08 -12.04
C TYR A 102 5.31 -4.02 -10.80
N GLU A 103 4.87 -3.38 -9.73
CA GLU A 103 5.54 -3.50 -8.42
C GLU A 103 5.47 -4.95 -7.93
N VAL A 104 6.55 -5.40 -7.31
CA VAL A 104 6.67 -6.67 -6.60
C VAL A 104 7.21 -6.40 -5.19
N ALA A 105 6.88 -7.24 -4.24
CA ALA A 105 7.45 -7.14 -2.89
C ALA A 105 7.91 -8.51 -2.39
N TYR A 106 8.98 -8.53 -1.60
CA TYR A 106 9.34 -9.71 -0.83
C TYR A 106 9.49 -9.41 0.65
N TYR A 107 9.19 -10.40 1.47
CA TYR A 107 9.29 -10.34 2.92
C TYR A 107 10.05 -11.57 3.42
N LEU A 108 11.15 -11.35 4.13
CA LEU A 108 11.77 -12.34 5.01
C LEU A 108 11.29 -12.02 6.43
N VAL A 109 10.62 -12.94 7.11
CA VAL A 109 10.01 -12.66 8.42
C VAL A 109 10.08 -13.85 9.38
N ASP A 110 10.52 -13.59 10.61
CA ASP A 110 10.58 -14.60 11.67
C ASP A 110 9.20 -15.11 12.08
N ASP A 111 9.12 -16.36 12.53
CA ASP A 111 7.88 -16.92 13.07
C ASP A 111 7.35 -16.12 14.27
N SER A 112 8.28 -15.61 15.08
CA SER A 112 7.95 -14.80 16.25
C SER A 112 7.36 -13.44 15.89
N ALA A 113 7.66 -12.88 14.71
CA ALA A 113 7.05 -11.65 14.23
C ALA A 113 5.62 -11.91 13.70
N VAL A 114 5.43 -13.01 12.97
CA VAL A 114 4.10 -13.46 12.53
C VAL A 114 3.19 -13.73 13.74
N ALA A 115 3.69 -14.44 14.74
CA ALA A 115 2.94 -14.76 15.95
C ALA A 115 2.65 -13.55 16.85
N ALA A 116 3.51 -12.53 16.85
CA ALA A 116 3.31 -11.31 17.64
C ALA A 116 2.26 -10.37 17.03
N SER A 117 2.08 -10.42 15.71
CA SER A 117 1.17 -9.54 14.98
C SER A 117 0.38 -10.30 13.91
N PRO A 118 -0.46 -11.30 14.30
CA PRO A 118 -1.18 -12.13 13.34
C PRO A 118 -2.16 -11.32 12.49
N GLY A 119 -2.77 -10.26 13.03
CA GLY A 119 -3.60 -9.33 12.26
C GLY A 119 -2.87 -8.54 11.17
N LEU A 120 -1.53 -8.58 11.11
CA LEU A 120 -0.74 -7.99 10.02
C LEU A 120 -0.24 -9.06 9.04
N TRP A 121 0.12 -10.24 9.55
CA TRP A 121 0.84 -11.25 8.77
C TRP A 121 0.02 -12.46 8.31
N SER A 122 -1.13 -12.76 8.94
CA SER A 122 -1.83 -14.03 8.70
C SER A 122 -2.18 -14.26 7.24
N TYR A 123 -2.68 -13.24 6.52
CA TYR A 123 -2.93 -13.35 5.08
C TYR A 123 -1.64 -13.36 4.27
N ALA A 124 -0.61 -12.61 4.68
CA ALA A 124 0.67 -12.58 3.96
C ALA A 124 1.34 -13.96 3.93
N VAL A 125 1.25 -14.74 5.02
CA VAL A 125 1.75 -16.12 5.11
C VAL A 125 0.72 -17.19 4.69
N HIS A 126 -0.53 -16.79 4.42
CA HIS A 126 -1.58 -17.72 4.01
C HIS A 126 -1.36 -18.20 2.58
N ASP A 127 -1.36 -19.51 2.39
CA ASP A 127 -1.27 -20.16 1.10
C ASP A 127 -2.57 -20.93 0.80
N GLY A 128 -3.14 -20.73 -0.39
CA GLY A 128 -4.38 -21.37 -0.83
C GLY A 128 -5.68 -20.58 -0.54
N PRO A 129 -6.86 -21.18 -0.81
CA PRO A 129 -8.15 -20.53 -0.63
C PRO A 129 -8.41 -20.06 0.80
N LEU A 130 -9.21 -19.01 0.96
CA LEU A 130 -9.70 -18.57 2.26
C LEU A 130 -10.60 -19.66 2.88
N PRO A 131 -10.58 -19.84 4.22
CA PRO A 131 -11.39 -20.85 4.88
C PRO A 131 -12.88 -20.54 4.78
N ALA A 132 -13.65 -21.48 4.22
CA ALA A 132 -15.11 -21.41 4.11
C ALA A 132 -15.83 -21.44 5.48
N THR A 133 -15.31 -22.23 6.42
CA THR A 133 -15.96 -22.48 7.70
C THR A 133 -15.83 -21.29 8.63
N VAL A 134 -16.96 -20.82 9.18
CA VAL A 134 -16.95 -19.79 10.23
C VAL A 134 -16.75 -20.48 11.58
N ASN A 135 -15.63 -20.20 12.25
CA ASN A 135 -15.46 -20.58 13.65
C ASN A 135 -16.47 -19.83 14.50
N THR A 136 -16.89 -20.39 15.64
CA THR A 136 -17.81 -19.70 16.57
C THR A 136 -17.29 -18.28 16.84
N PRO A 137 -18.03 -17.22 16.49
CA PRO A 137 -17.54 -15.85 16.60
C PRO A 137 -17.14 -15.57 18.04
N ALA A 138 -15.86 -15.27 18.28
CA ALA A 138 -15.36 -14.95 19.63
C ALA A 138 -15.78 -13.54 20.07
N GLY A 139 -16.29 -12.72 19.14
CA GLY A 139 -16.72 -11.35 19.35
C GLY A 139 -17.08 -10.66 18.04
N GLY A 140 -17.34 -9.35 18.09
CA GLY A 140 -17.49 -8.53 16.88
C GLY A 140 -16.14 -8.25 16.22
N PHE A 141 -16.11 -8.15 14.90
CA PHE A 141 -14.93 -7.75 14.14
C PHE A 141 -14.84 -6.22 14.06
N THR A 142 -13.65 -5.67 14.32
CA THR A 142 -13.34 -4.26 14.07
C THR A 142 -12.29 -4.21 12.97
N PRO A 143 -12.57 -3.58 11.81
CA PRO A 143 -11.58 -3.41 10.76
C PRO A 143 -10.31 -2.74 11.31
N PRO A 144 -9.12 -3.18 10.88
CA PRO A 144 -7.86 -2.62 11.35
C PRO A 144 -7.69 -1.12 11.02
N TRP A 145 -8.45 -0.60 10.04
CA TRP A 145 -8.53 0.84 9.74
C TRP A 145 -9.84 1.20 9.09
N LYS A 146 -9.97 2.50 8.79
CA LYS A 146 -11.13 3.09 8.17
C LYS A 146 -11.44 2.43 6.81
N THR A 147 -12.67 1.96 6.68
CA THR A 147 -13.25 1.49 5.42
C THR A 147 -13.96 2.62 4.68
N VAL A 148 -14.11 2.49 3.37
CA VAL A 148 -14.95 3.35 2.55
C VAL A 148 -16.39 2.83 2.61
N ASP A 149 -17.28 3.58 3.26
CA ASP A 149 -18.68 3.18 3.40
C ASP A 149 -19.44 3.42 2.09
N LEU A 150 -19.93 2.36 1.45
CA LEU A 150 -20.69 2.43 0.20
C LEU A 150 -22.21 2.27 0.40
N ALA A 151 -22.66 1.89 1.60
CA ALA A 151 -24.08 1.72 1.95
C ALA A 151 -24.40 2.12 3.40
N GLY A 152 -25.64 2.57 3.62
CA GLY A 152 -26.17 2.99 4.93
C GLY A 152 -26.62 1.84 5.85
N SER A 153 -26.80 2.14 7.14
CA SER A 153 -26.89 1.17 8.25
C SER A 153 -28.27 0.56 8.55
N SER A 154 -29.24 0.57 7.63
CA SER A 154 -30.63 0.19 7.97
C SER A 154 -30.89 -1.31 8.16
N GLY A 155 -29.91 -2.19 7.90
CA GLY A 155 -30.01 -3.63 8.12
C GLY A 155 -29.03 -4.16 9.17
N THR A 156 -28.76 -5.46 9.16
CA THR A 156 -27.82 -6.09 10.10
C THR A 156 -26.56 -6.56 9.43
N GLY A 157 -25.43 -6.39 10.11
CA GLY A 157 -24.14 -6.87 9.63
C GLY A 157 -23.36 -5.88 8.80
N THR A 158 -22.20 -6.32 8.31
CA THR A 158 -21.41 -5.58 7.33
C THR A 158 -20.78 -6.58 6.37
N VAL A 159 -20.86 -6.33 5.05
CA VAL A 159 -20.02 -6.97 4.04
C VAL A 159 -18.82 -6.07 3.78
N TYR A 160 -17.63 -6.66 3.77
CA TYR A 160 -16.39 -6.01 3.35
C TYR A 160 -16.03 -6.51 1.95
N ALA A 161 -15.62 -5.59 1.09
CA ALA A 161 -15.04 -5.89 -0.22
C ALA A 161 -13.59 -5.41 -0.25
N VAL A 162 -12.68 -6.33 -0.56
CA VAL A 162 -11.24 -6.09 -0.74
C VAL A 162 -10.90 -6.46 -2.17
N LEU A 163 -10.50 -5.46 -2.97
CA LEU A 163 -10.28 -5.60 -4.40
C LEU A 163 -8.81 -5.34 -4.71
N LEU A 164 -8.02 -6.39 -4.89
CA LEU A 164 -6.62 -6.27 -5.28
C LEU A 164 -6.55 -6.22 -6.81
N THR A 165 -6.20 -5.05 -7.35
CA THR A 165 -6.19 -4.79 -8.79
C THR A 165 -4.82 -4.36 -9.32
N CYS A 166 -4.45 -4.79 -10.53
CA CYS A 166 -3.18 -4.47 -11.16
C CYS A 166 -3.36 -3.46 -12.30
N ARG A 167 -3.89 -2.26 -11.98
CA ARG A 167 -4.29 -1.28 -13.00
C ARG A 167 -3.16 -0.38 -13.53
N ALA A 168 -2.04 -0.32 -12.84
CA ALA A 168 -0.94 0.57 -13.19
C ALA A 168 0.40 -0.17 -13.12
N ARG A 169 1.36 0.19 -13.98
CA ARG A 169 2.71 -0.39 -13.96
C ARG A 169 3.50 -0.03 -12.70
N HIS A 170 3.24 1.15 -12.17
CA HIS A 170 3.71 1.59 -10.86
C HIS A 170 2.51 1.68 -9.94
N PHE A 171 2.72 1.54 -8.64
CA PHE A 171 1.64 1.67 -7.65
C PHE A 171 0.63 0.52 -7.68
N SER A 172 1.07 -0.66 -8.10
CA SER A 172 0.28 -1.88 -8.17
C SER A 172 0.33 -2.70 -6.88
N ILE A 173 0.98 -2.27 -5.81
CA ILE A 173 0.99 -2.99 -4.54
C ILE A 173 0.65 -2.05 -3.38
N GLY A 174 -0.32 -2.45 -2.55
CA GLY A 174 -0.53 -1.85 -1.24
C GLY A 174 -1.15 -0.46 -1.29
N ARG A 175 -2.28 -0.33 -1.99
CA ARG A 175 -3.03 0.92 -2.21
C ARG A 175 -4.53 0.70 -2.41
N ASP A 176 -5.02 -0.52 -2.20
CA ASP A 176 -6.41 -0.84 -2.41
C ASP A 176 -7.22 -0.57 -1.14
N ASP A 177 -8.25 0.26 -1.26
CA ASP A 177 -9.19 0.52 -0.17
C ASP A 177 -10.01 -0.72 0.16
N THR A 178 -10.46 -0.79 1.42
CA THR A 178 -11.51 -1.74 1.82
C THR A 178 -12.85 -1.04 1.85
N TYR A 179 -13.82 -1.56 1.11
CA TYR A 179 -15.17 -1.03 1.05
C TYR A 179 -16.08 -1.75 2.03
N ALA A 180 -16.96 -1.02 2.70
CA ALA A 180 -17.92 -1.57 3.66
C ALA A 180 -19.36 -1.29 3.23
N PHE A 181 -20.17 -2.35 3.22
CA PHE A 181 -21.61 -2.31 3.01
C PHE A 181 -22.30 -2.60 4.34
N ARG A 182 -22.51 -1.55 5.12
CA ARG A 182 -23.16 -1.67 6.43
C ARG A 182 -24.63 -2.08 6.27
N GLY A 183 -25.12 -2.83 7.23
CA GLY A 183 -26.47 -3.36 7.25
C GLY A 183 -26.71 -4.51 6.28
N VAL A 184 -25.67 -5.11 5.69
CA VAL A 184 -25.78 -6.17 4.68
C VAL A 184 -24.99 -7.40 5.12
N ARG A 185 -25.55 -8.58 4.86
CA ARG A 185 -24.90 -9.89 4.99
C ARG A 185 -24.55 -10.45 3.63
N LEU A 186 -23.53 -11.32 3.56
CA LEU A 186 -23.06 -11.82 2.26
C LEU A 186 -24.15 -12.58 1.46
N PRO A 187 -25.03 -13.40 2.08
CA PRO A 187 -26.16 -14.02 1.38
C PRO A 187 -27.17 -13.03 0.79
N GLU A 188 -27.24 -11.82 1.32
CA GLU A 188 -28.15 -10.75 0.87
C GLU A 188 -27.45 -9.77 -0.08
N PHE A 189 -26.14 -9.94 -0.30
CA PHE A 189 -25.29 -8.93 -0.89
C PHE A 189 -25.64 -8.62 -2.35
N ALA A 190 -26.03 -9.64 -3.13
CA ALA A 190 -26.41 -9.42 -4.53
C ALA A 190 -27.69 -8.56 -4.65
N ALA A 191 -28.70 -8.83 -3.83
CA ALA A 191 -29.92 -8.02 -3.78
C ALA A 191 -29.63 -6.60 -3.27
N ALA A 192 -28.80 -6.47 -2.24
CA ALA A 192 -28.38 -5.18 -1.70
C ALA A 192 -27.67 -4.34 -2.77
N LEU A 193 -26.65 -4.89 -3.47
CA LEU A 193 -25.91 -4.21 -4.53
C LEU A 193 -26.83 -3.68 -5.64
N ARG A 194 -27.83 -4.47 -6.07
CA ARG A 194 -28.82 -4.02 -7.08
C ARG A 194 -29.61 -2.80 -6.60
N SER A 195 -30.03 -2.81 -5.34
CA SER A 195 -30.88 -1.76 -4.77
C SER A 195 -30.16 -0.45 -4.46
N LEU A 196 -28.84 -0.53 -4.22
CA LEU A 196 -28.04 0.65 -3.91
C LEU A 196 -27.95 1.57 -5.12
N GLY A 197 -28.16 2.87 -4.87
CA GLY A 197 -27.76 3.91 -5.79
C GLY A 197 -26.24 4.08 -5.75
N THR A 198 -25.63 4.40 -6.89
CA THR A 198 -24.21 4.76 -6.94
C THR A 198 -24.06 6.22 -6.52
N THR A 199 -23.78 6.47 -5.24
CA THR A 199 -23.39 7.79 -4.74
C THR A 199 -21.87 7.88 -4.66
N GLY A 200 -21.27 8.88 -5.30
CA GLY A 200 -19.80 9.02 -5.35
C GLY A 200 -19.13 8.08 -6.36
N GLU A 201 -17.81 8.00 -6.31
CA GLU A 201 -17.00 7.14 -7.18
C GLU A 201 -16.93 5.72 -6.60
N TRP A 202 -17.70 4.79 -7.16
CA TRP A 202 -17.55 3.38 -6.88
C TRP A 202 -16.36 2.81 -7.68
N PRO A 203 -15.64 1.81 -7.15
CA PRO A 203 -14.65 1.09 -7.95
C PRO A 203 -15.36 0.35 -9.09
N LEU A 204 -14.72 0.32 -10.26
CA LEU A 204 -15.24 -0.30 -11.48
C LEU A 204 -15.69 -1.74 -11.25
N GLU A 205 -14.93 -2.52 -10.46
CA GLU A 205 -15.23 -3.91 -10.13
C GLU A 205 -16.63 -4.05 -9.54
N LEU A 206 -16.97 -3.18 -8.57
CA LEU A 206 -18.29 -3.19 -7.93
C LEU A 206 -19.37 -2.67 -8.87
N MET A 207 -19.05 -1.71 -9.75
CA MET A 207 -20.00 -1.24 -10.76
C MET A 207 -20.33 -2.35 -11.78
N VAL A 208 -19.32 -3.08 -12.25
CA VAL A 208 -19.47 -4.24 -13.16
C VAL A 208 -20.22 -5.38 -12.48
N LEU A 209 -19.85 -5.71 -11.24
CA LEU A 209 -20.55 -6.73 -10.47
C LEU A 209 -22.02 -6.36 -10.28
N ARG A 210 -22.30 -5.13 -9.87
CA ARG A 210 -23.67 -4.62 -9.71
C ARG A 210 -24.48 -4.69 -11.00
N SER A 211 -23.93 -4.22 -12.12
CA SER A 211 -24.63 -4.23 -13.42
C SER A 211 -24.89 -5.66 -13.90
N LEU A 212 -23.99 -6.58 -13.56
CA LEU A 212 -24.11 -8.00 -13.84
C LEU A 212 -24.78 -8.78 -12.70
N ILE A 213 -25.64 -8.22 -11.87
CA ILE A 213 -26.56 -9.04 -11.05
C ILE A 213 -27.95 -9.00 -11.69
N ALA A 214 -28.53 -10.17 -11.96
CA ALA A 214 -29.85 -10.24 -12.59
C ALA A 214 -30.97 -9.87 -11.59
N PRO A 215 -32.13 -9.36 -12.07
CA PRO A 215 -33.20 -8.89 -11.18
C PRO A 215 -33.72 -9.94 -10.19
N ASP A 216 -33.70 -11.21 -10.60
CA ASP A 216 -34.22 -12.40 -9.89
C ASP A 216 -33.14 -13.24 -9.19
N GLU A 217 -31.87 -12.81 -9.21
CA GLU A 217 -30.79 -13.50 -8.52
C GLU A 217 -30.68 -13.04 -7.07
N ASP A 218 -30.73 -13.96 -6.11
CA ASP A 218 -30.50 -13.66 -4.70
C ASP A 218 -29.01 -13.82 -4.30
N GLY A 219 -28.29 -14.70 -4.99
CA GLY A 219 -26.86 -14.98 -4.75
C GLY A 219 -25.93 -14.33 -5.77
N ILE A 220 -24.66 -14.20 -5.41
CA ILE A 220 -23.66 -13.48 -6.23
C ILE A 220 -22.90 -14.36 -7.24
N ALA A 221 -22.98 -15.69 -7.11
CA ALA A 221 -22.17 -16.63 -7.90
C ALA A 221 -22.35 -16.46 -9.43
N ALA A 222 -23.60 -16.41 -9.90
CA ALA A 222 -23.89 -16.27 -11.33
C ALA A 222 -23.46 -14.91 -11.90
N ALA A 223 -23.45 -13.87 -11.07
CA ALA A 223 -22.92 -12.56 -11.43
C ALA A 223 -21.39 -12.59 -11.58
N LEU A 224 -20.67 -13.27 -10.70
CA LEU A 224 -19.21 -13.43 -10.79
C LEU A 224 -18.80 -14.20 -12.06
N GLU A 225 -19.53 -15.24 -12.42
CA GLU A 225 -19.32 -15.94 -13.70
C GLU A 225 -19.52 -15.03 -14.93
N ARG A 226 -20.38 -14.01 -14.78
CA ARG A 226 -20.56 -12.97 -15.79
C ARG A 226 -19.43 -11.94 -15.76
N CYS A 227 -18.94 -11.55 -14.58
CA CYS A 227 -17.74 -10.73 -14.43
C CYS A 227 -16.50 -11.37 -15.07
N ASN A 228 -16.36 -12.70 -14.99
CA ASN A 228 -15.25 -13.41 -15.65
C ASN A 228 -15.25 -13.22 -17.19
N ARG A 229 -16.38 -12.84 -17.78
CA ARG A 229 -16.53 -12.55 -19.21
C ARG A 229 -16.37 -11.07 -19.55
N TRP A 230 -16.15 -10.22 -18.56
CA TRP A 230 -15.98 -8.79 -18.78
C TRP A 230 -14.71 -8.53 -19.62
N PRO A 231 -14.71 -7.64 -20.63
CA PRO A 231 -13.58 -7.49 -21.56
C PRO A 231 -12.26 -7.02 -20.94
N GLY A 232 -12.30 -6.36 -19.78
CA GLY A 232 -11.11 -5.92 -19.05
C GLY A 232 -11.41 -4.91 -17.94
N TYR A 233 -10.58 -4.87 -16.90
CA TYR A 233 -10.74 -3.99 -15.73
C TYR A 233 -9.72 -2.84 -15.67
N ALA A 234 -8.59 -2.94 -16.37
CA ALA A 234 -7.52 -1.95 -16.30
C ALA A 234 -7.85 -0.63 -17.03
N GLU A 235 -8.42 -0.71 -18.23
CA GLU A 235 -8.74 0.46 -19.07
C GLU A 235 -10.05 0.22 -19.84
N PRO A 236 -11.22 0.27 -19.17
CA PRO A 236 -12.48 0.16 -19.89
C PRO A 236 -12.65 1.36 -20.84
N PRO A 237 -13.05 1.14 -22.10
CA PRO A 237 -13.51 2.21 -22.98
C PRO A 237 -14.61 3.07 -22.32
N ASP A 238 -14.60 4.39 -22.55
CA ASP A 238 -15.54 5.34 -21.93
C ASP A 238 -17.01 4.99 -22.18
N ASP A 239 -17.32 4.41 -23.35
CA ASP A 239 -18.64 3.93 -23.72
C ASP A 239 -19.12 2.77 -22.82
N TYR A 240 -18.21 1.96 -22.28
CA TYR A 240 -18.58 0.86 -21.38
C TYR A 240 -19.07 1.39 -20.04
N LEU A 241 -18.51 2.51 -19.56
CA LEU A 241 -18.85 3.09 -18.26
C LEU A 241 -20.26 3.69 -18.24
N ALA A 242 -20.72 4.27 -19.36
CA ALA A 242 -22.08 4.78 -19.49
C ALA A 242 -23.14 3.66 -19.35
N ASP A 243 -22.80 2.47 -19.82
CA ASP A 243 -23.70 1.30 -19.89
C ASP A 243 -23.79 0.51 -18.59
N LEU A 244 -22.89 0.73 -17.62
CA LEU A 244 -22.91 0.06 -16.30
C LEU A 244 -24.14 0.41 -15.44
N SER A 245 -24.94 1.38 -15.87
CA SER A 245 -26.22 1.69 -15.25
C SER A 245 -27.33 0.68 -15.59
N SER A 246 -27.15 -0.15 -16.64
CA SER A 246 -28.16 -1.07 -17.18
C SER A 246 -27.67 -2.50 -17.26
N HIS A 247 -28.41 -3.42 -16.62
CA HIS A 247 -28.14 -4.86 -16.69
C HIS A 247 -28.16 -5.40 -18.14
N ALA A 248 -29.13 -4.96 -18.94
CA ALA A 248 -29.26 -5.41 -20.33
C ALA A 248 -28.08 -4.96 -21.20
N ALA A 249 -27.59 -3.73 -20.99
CA ALA A 249 -26.44 -3.21 -21.72
C ALA A 249 -25.15 -3.95 -21.32
N ALA A 250 -24.94 -4.15 -20.01
CA ALA A 250 -23.82 -4.93 -19.50
C ALA A 250 -23.82 -6.38 -20.03
N LEU A 251 -25.00 -7.01 -20.15
CA LEU A 251 -25.12 -8.35 -20.75
C LEU A 251 -24.79 -8.38 -22.24
N GLU A 252 -25.17 -7.36 -23.02
CA GLU A 252 -24.85 -7.31 -24.44
C GLU A 252 -23.33 -7.20 -24.66
N LEU A 253 -22.63 -6.43 -23.82
CA LEU A 253 -21.17 -6.31 -23.86
C LEU A 253 -20.46 -7.65 -23.67
N ILE A 254 -20.98 -8.53 -22.81
CA ILE A 254 -20.38 -9.86 -22.55
C ILE A 254 -21.04 -11.00 -23.33
N ARG A 255 -21.98 -10.71 -24.24
CA ARG A 255 -22.80 -11.74 -24.90
C ARG A 255 -21.97 -12.75 -25.70
N THR A 256 -20.94 -12.27 -26.38
CA THR A 256 -20.02 -13.09 -27.19
C THR A 256 -18.70 -13.37 -26.50
N ALA A 257 -18.44 -12.74 -25.35
CA ALA A 257 -17.23 -12.92 -24.59
C ALA A 257 -17.19 -14.31 -23.93
N ARG A 258 -16.01 -14.91 -23.93
CA ARG A 258 -15.73 -16.16 -23.22
C ARG A 258 -15.14 -15.83 -21.85
N GLY A 259 -15.38 -16.70 -20.87
CA GLY A 259 -14.75 -16.56 -19.56
C GLY A 259 -13.24 -16.75 -19.72
N ARG A 260 -12.46 -16.05 -18.90
CA ARG A 260 -11.01 -16.17 -18.92
C ARG A 260 -10.61 -17.52 -18.31
N GLU A 261 -9.78 -18.27 -19.03
CA GLU A 261 -9.31 -19.58 -18.57
C GLU A 261 -8.38 -19.42 -17.37
N GLY A 262 -8.57 -20.25 -16.34
CA GLY A 262 -7.78 -20.17 -15.10
C GLY A 262 -8.29 -19.16 -14.08
N THR A 263 -9.43 -18.50 -14.32
CA THR A 263 -10.17 -17.77 -13.28
C THR A 263 -10.72 -18.75 -12.25
N VAL A 264 -10.52 -18.46 -10.97
CA VAL A 264 -11.04 -19.26 -9.85
C VAL A 264 -12.14 -18.49 -9.16
N ILE A 265 -13.34 -19.08 -9.05
CA ILE A 265 -14.46 -18.53 -8.30
C ILE A 265 -14.81 -19.52 -7.18
N HIS A 266 -14.84 -19.03 -5.95
CA HIS A 266 -15.26 -19.80 -4.79
C HIS A 266 -16.24 -18.96 -3.98
N VAL A 267 -17.40 -19.53 -3.71
CA VAL A 267 -18.54 -18.88 -3.09
C VAL A 267 -19.03 -19.76 -1.95
N ASP A 268 -18.94 -19.25 -0.74
CA ASP A 268 -19.51 -19.81 0.47
C ASP A 268 -20.46 -18.82 1.12
N GLU A 269 -21.15 -19.24 2.19
CA GLU A 269 -22.18 -18.44 2.86
C GLU A 269 -21.66 -17.09 3.36
N HIS A 270 -20.43 -17.04 3.90
CA HIS A 270 -19.88 -15.86 4.55
C HIS A 270 -18.55 -15.36 3.95
N VAL A 271 -18.03 -16.04 2.93
CA VAL A 271 -16.83 -15.63 2.18
C VAL A 271 -16.96 -15.98 0.70
N VAL A 272 -16.49 -15.08 -0.16
CA VAL A 272 -16.40 -15.22 -1.60
C VAL A 272 -15.02 -14.76 -2.03
N GLN A 273 -14.40 -15.51 -2.93
CA GLN A 273 -13.16 -15.13 -3.60
C GLN A 273 -13.29 -15.35 -5.10
N MET A 274 -12.87 -14.35 -5.87
CA MET A 274 -12.76 -14.41 -7.32
C MET A 274 -11.34 -14.00 -7.72
N LEU A 275 -10.59 -14.92 -8.30
CA LEU A 275 -9.20 -14.74 -8.72
C LEU A 275 -9.20 -14.74 -10.26
N ILE A 276 -9.25 -13.55 -10.85
CA ILE A 276 -9.51 -13.33 -12.27
C ILE A 276 -8.22 -13.51 -13.05
N ALA A 277 -8.19 -14.47 -13.97
CA ALA A 277 -7.08 -14.62 -14.90
C ALA A 277 -6.95 -13.40 -15.80
N GLU A 278 -5.81 -12.74 -15.83
CA GLU A 278 -5.52 -11.65 -16.75
C GLU A 278 -4.39 -12.08 -17.72
N TRP A 279 -3.57 -11.14 -18.19
CA TRP A 279 -2.54 -11.42 -19.18
C TRP A 279 -1.45 -12.32 -18.60
N GLY A 280 -1.24 -13.48 -19.23
CA GLY A 280 -0.28 -14.48 -18.78
C GLY A 280 -0.70 -15.14 -17.46
N GLU A 281 0.20 -15.10 -16.48
CA GLU A 281 -0.01 -15.72 -15.16
C GLU A 281 -0.61 -14.74 -14.14
N THR A 282 -0.85 -13.49 -14.53
CA THR A 282 -1.35 -12.45 -13.61
C THR A 282 -2.78 -12.70 -13.14
N ARG A 283 -3.08 -12.33 -11.88
CA ARG A 283 -4.41 -12.50 -11.27
C ARG A 283 -4.89 -11.28 -10.50
N GLU A 284 -5.99 -10.65 -10.92
CA GLU A 284 -6.74 -9.75 -10.02
C GLU A 284 -7.49 -10.56 -8.98
N GLN A 285 -7.65 -10.04 -7.76
CA GLN A 285 -8.22 -10.80 -6.65
C GLN A 285 -9.31 -10.00 -5.96
N TRP A 286 -10.55 -10.50 -6.00
CA TRP A 286 -11.68 -9.90 -5.33
C TRP A 286 -12.10 -10.78 -4.17
N PHE A 287 -12.14 -10.22 -2.98
CA PHE A 287 -12.61 -10.89 -1.78
C PHE A 287 -13.82 -10.17 -1.21
N PHE A 288 -14.87 -10.93 -0.93
CA PHE A 288 -16.04 -10.44 -0.21
C PHE A 288 -16.26 -11.33 1.00
N PHE A 289 -16.40 -10.73 2.18
CA PHE A 289 -16.69 -11.48 3.39
C PHE A 289 -17.51 -10.61 4.33
N ASP A 290 -18.39 -11.22 5.13
CA ASP A 290 -19.16 -10.48 6.11
C ASP A 290 -18.53 -10.50 7.51
N ASP A 291 -19.08 -9.69 8.42
CA ASP A 291 -18.56 -9.61 9.79
C ASP A 291 -18.64 -10.94 10.58
N ARG A 292 -19.39 -11.95 10.13
CA ARG A 292 -19.41 -13.28 10.76
C ARG A 292 -18.16 -14.06 10.39
N TRP A 293 -17.81 -14.08 9.10
CA TRP A 293 -16.53 -14.65 8.68
C TRP A 293 -15.36 -13.90 9.32
N ALA A 294 -15.41 -12.56 9.30
CA ALA A 294 -14.37 -11.75 9.93
C ALA A 294 -14.30 -11.96 11.45
N GLY A 295 -15.43 -12.17 12.14
CA GLY A 295 -15.45 -12.50 13.57
C GLY A 295 -14.96 -13.93 13.89
N GLY A 296 -15.08 -14.86 12.94
CA GLY A 296 -14.53 -16.21 13.03
C GLY A 296 -13.04 -16.32 12.65
N HIS A 297 -12.52 -15.34 11.89
CA HIS A 297 -11.14 -15.27 11.38
C HIS A 297 -10.56 -13.86 11.49
N PRO A 298 -10.53 -13.23 12.69
CA PRO A 298 -10.23 -11.81 12.83
C PRO A 298 -8.82 -11.43 12.34
N ASP A 299 -7.83 -12.27 12.62
CA ASP A 299 -6.44 -12.01 12.19
C ASP A 299 -6.27 -12.13 10.67
N LEU A 300 -6.94 -13.10 10.04
CA LEU A 300 -6.89 -13.28 8.60
C LEU A 300 -7.64 -12.16 7.88
N ALA A 301 -8.82 -11.75 8.38
CA ALA A 301 -9.58 -10.64 7.85
C ALA A 301 -8.82 -9.31 7.98
N ALA A 302 -8.26 -9.03 9.15
CA ALA A 302 -7.45 -7.84 9.38
C ALA A 302 -6.19 -7.84 8.50
N SER A 303 -5.49 -8.98 8.39
CA SER A 303 -4.28 -9.07 7.58
C SER A 303 -4.56 -8.99 6.09
N LEU A 304 -5.68 -9.55 5.60
CA LEU A 304 -6.10 -9.43 4.20
C LEU A 304 -6.41 -7.98 3.85
N MET A 305 -7.17 -7.31 4.71
CA MET A 305 -7.35 -5.87 4.58
C MET A 305 -5.95 -5.25 4.50
N TRP A 306 -5.05 -5.48 5.49
CA TRP A 306 -3.71 -4.85 5.59
C TRP A 306 -2.84 -5.03 4.38
N PHE A 307 -2.89 -6.22 3.83
CA PHE A 307 -2.19 -6.54 2.60
C PHE A 307 -2.71 -5.75 1.40
N ALA A 308 -4.02 -5.43 1.35
CA ALA A 308 -4.61 -4.62 0.31
C ALA A 308 -4.14 -3.16 0.38
N TYR A 309 -4.24 -2.57 1.57
CA TYR A 309 -3.98 -1.15 1.78
C TYR A 309 -2.49 -0.83 1.93
N HIS A 310 -1.66 -1.81 2.35
CA HIS A 310 -0.23 -1.62 2.55
C HIS A 310 0.65 -2.59 1.76
N TRP A 311 1.76 -2.07 1.23
CA TRP A 311 2.81 -2.94 0.70
C TRP A 311 3.67 -3.49 1.84
N ASP A 312 3.87 -2.70 2.90
CA ASP A 312 4.60 -3.12 4.09
C ASP A 312 3.60 -3.50 5.20
N PRO A 313 3.50 -4.79 5.59
CA PRO A 313 2.60 -5.23 6.65
C PRO A 313 2.82 -4.57 8.02
N LEU A 314 4.00 -4.03 8.30
CA LEU A 314 4.31 -3.34 9.55
C LEU A 314 4.12 -1.83 9.50
N CYS A 315 3.74 -1.30 8.34
CA CYS A 315 3.51 0.11 8.23
C CYS A 315 2.29 0.50 9.07
N SER A 316 2.49 1.33 10.08
CA SER A 316 1.43 1.79 11.00
C SER A 316 0.83 3.14 10.63
N ARG A 317 1.32 3.73 9.53
CA ARG A 317 1.00 5.11 9.17
C ARG A 317 -0.12 5.14 8.15
N HIS A 318 -0.87 6.21 8.21
CA HIS A 318 -1.84 6.53 7.18
C HIS A 318 -1.14 7.08 5.94
N HIS A 319 -1.56 6.61 4.77
CA HIS A 319 -0.96 6.98 3.51
C HIS A 319 -1.96 7.58 2.55
N PHE A 320 -1.43 8.40 1.64
CA PHE A 320 -2.15 8.92 0.50
C PHE A 320 -2.16 7.89 -0.60
N ARG A 321 -3.15 7.98 -1.50
CA ARG A 321 -3.22 7.11 -2.67
C ARG A 321 -1.92 7.18 -3.48
N ASP A 322 -1.25 8.33 -3.49
CA ASP A 322 -0.03 8.57 -4.29
C ASP A 322 1.29 8.52 -3.50
N LYS A 323 1.26 8.33 -2.18
CA LYS A 323 2.47 8.25 -1.35
C LYS A 323 2.55 6.86 -0.69
N PRO A 324 3.40 5.95 -1.20
CA PRO A 324 3.40 4.56 -0.75
C PRO A 324 3.84 4.41 0.71
N CYS A 325 3.60 3.20 1.24
CA CYS A 325 3.96 2.73 2.59
C CYS A 325 5.48 2.71 2.86
N SER A 326 6.12 3.85 2.79
CA SER A 326 7.57 3.95 2.98
C SER A 326 7.80 4.25 4.45
N ASP A 327 7.98 3.25 5.32
CA ASP A 327 8.24 3.43 6.78
C ASP A 327 9.26 4.52 7.10
N ASN A 328 10.09 4.84 6.12
CA ASN A 328 11.10 5.83 6.20
C ASN A 328 10.73 7.21 5.62
N ARG A 329 9.60 7.47 4.93
CA ARG A 329 9.20 8.82 4.46
C ARG A 329 7.99 9.37 5.19
N VAL A 330 8.13 10.51 5.84
CA VAL A 330 7.04 11.20 6.55
C VAL A 330 6.72 12.51 5.84
N LEU A 331 5.46 12.72 5.46
CA LEU A 331 4.98 14.00 4.96
C LEU A 331 4.43 14.83 6.12
N TYR A 332 5.04 15.99 6.34
CA TYR A 332 4.57 17.01 7.26
C TYR A 332 3.79 18.05 6.49
N ILE A 333 2.59 18.39 6.96
CA ILE A 333 1.77 19.45 6.36
C ILE A 333 1.47 20.55 7.37
N ALA A 334 1.39 21.78 6.87
CA ALA A 334 0.89 22.93 7.59
C ALA A 334 -0.52 23.26 7.08
N VAL A 335 -1.52 23.13 7.94
CA VAL A 335 -2.94 23.29 7.58
C VAL A 335 -3.54 24.50 8.30
N MET A 336 -4.36 25.28 7.61
CA MET A 336 -5.19 26.31 8.23
C MET A 336 -6.36 25.65 8.97
N GLU A 337 -6.46 25.84 10.28
CA GLU A 337 -7.56 25.29 11.09
C GLU A 337 -8.79 26.22 11.09
N GLU A 338 -9.91 25.72 11.60
CA GLU A 338 -11.17 26.49 11.73
C GLU A 338 -11.03 27.75 12.60
N ASP A 339 -10.09 27.75 13.56
CA ASP A 339 -9.79 28.90 14.41
C ASP A 339 -8.91 29.97 13.72
N GLY A 340 -8.61 29.79 12.43
CA GLY A 340 -7.77 30.67 11.63
C GLY A 340 -6.27 30.57 11.94
N ARG A 341 -5.85 29.55 12.72
CA ARG A 341 -4.43 29.30 13.01
C ARG A 341 -3.87 28.21 12.12
N VAL A 342 -2.60 28.35 11.77
CA VAL A 342 -1.86 27.28 11.10
C VAL A 342 -1.42 26.25 12.14
N ARG A 343 -1.60 24.96 11.85
CA ARG A 343 -1.01 23.85 12.63
C ARG A 343 -0.18 22.95 11.75
N VAL A 344 0.92 22.45 12.30
CA VAL A 344 1.78 21.48 11.64
C VAL A 344 1.55 20.10 12.24
N ARG A 345 1.38 19.11 11.39
CA ARG A 345 1.21 17.70 11.77
C ARG A 345 1.65 16.78 10.65
N GLU A 346 1.80 15.50 10.97
CA GLU A 346 1.87 14.46 9.95
C GLU A 346 0.57 14.44 9.14
N ALA A 347 0.74 14.22 7.85
CA ALA A 347 -0.33 14.21 6.89
C ALA A 347 -1.10 12.87 7.01
N GLY A 348 -2.43 12.91 7.10
CA GLY A 348 -3.30 11.73 7.21
C GLY A 348 -4.16 11.55 5.96
N PRO A 349 -4.94 10.46 5.78
CA PRO A 349 -5.51 10.10 4.47
C PRO A 349 -6.42 11.18 3.88
N MET A 350 -7.15 11.90 4.73
CA MET A 350 -8.08 12.96 4.34
C MET A 350 -7.37 14.21 3.79
N ASP A 351 -6.05 14.29 3.90
CA ASP A 351 -5.28 15.40 3.37
C ASP A 351 -4.85 15.19 1.92
N ASP A 352 -5.14 14.05 1.28
CA ASP A 352 -4.65 13.73 -0.07
C ASP A 352 -5.12 14.78 -1.08
N GLU A 353 -6.45 14.96 -1.16
CA GLU A 353 -7.09 15.93 -2.03
C GLU A 353 -6.62 17.36 -1.72
N ARG A 354 -6.44 17.67 -0.42
CA ARG A 354 -6.00 19.00 0.04
C ARG A 354 -4.55 19.26 -0.34
N PHE A 355 -3.69 18.26 -0.20
CA PHE A 355 -2.30 18.31 -0.59
C PHE A 355 -2.18 18.45 -2.11
N TRP A 356 -2.91 17.69 -2.91
CA TRP A 356 -2.89 17.81 -4.37
C TRP A 356 -3.44 19.14 -4.87
N LYS A 357 -4.53 19.64 -4.28
CA LYS A 357 -5.03 21.00 -4.55
C LYS A 357 -3.93 22.03 -4.30
N PHE A 358 -3.21 21.92 -3.18
CA PHE A 358 -2.07 22.78 -2.85
C PHE A 358 -0.89 22.58 -3.82
N TYR A 359 -0.56 21.35 -4.18
CA TYR A 359 0.52 21.00 -5.11
C TYR A 359 0.26 21.62 -6.48
N HIS A 360 -0.90 21.37 -7.07
CA HIS A 360 -1.32 21.95 -8.36
C HIS A 360 -1.34 23.47 -8.30
N TRP A 361 -1.82 24.05 -7.20
CA TRP A 361 -1.77 25.48 -6.98
C TRP A 361 -0.31 26.01 -6.99
N HIS A 362 0.57 25.41 -6.20
CA HIS A 362 1.97 25.81 -6.06
C HIS A 362 2.72 25.77 -7.41
N HIS A 363 2.47 24.74 -8.22
CA HIS A 363 3.08 24.57 -9.54
C HIS A 363 2.44 25.43 -10.64
N SER A 364 1.14 25.69 -10.59
CA SER A 364 0.45 26.55 -11.57
C SER A 364 0.73 28.04 -11.39
N ARG A 365 1.41 28.45 -10.31
CA ARG A 365 1.74 29.84 -9.96
C ARG A 365 0.53 30.78 -9.92
N ARG A 366 -0.68 30.23 -9.71
CA ARG A 366 -1.89 31.04 -9.53
C ARG A 366 -1.85 31.71 -8.15
N PRO A 367 -2.48 32.88 -7.97
CA PRO A 367 -2.70 33.42 -6.63
C PRO A 367 -3.47 32.38 -5.79
N LEU A 368 -3.06 32.16 -4.53
CA LEU A 368 -3.94 31.45 -3.61
C LEU A 368 -5.13 32.40 -3.44
N GLY A 369 -6.35 31.89 -3.58
CA GLY A 369 -7.54 32.68 -3.25
C GLY A 369 -7.55 33.06 -1.77
N GLU A 370 -8.72 33.37 -1.24
CA GLU A 370 -8.88 33.45 0.21
C GLU A 370 -8.46 32.12 0.84
N VAL A 371 -7.58 32.17 1.84
CA VAL A 371 -7.17 30.98 2.60
C VAL A 371 -8.29 30.62 3.55
N THR A 372 -8.78 29.41 3.44
CA THR A 372 -9.90 28.89 4.22
C THR A 372 -9.46 27.75 5.14
N ALA A 373 -10.30 27.42 6.12
CA ALA A 373 -10.07 26.28 6.98
C ALA A 373 -9.97 24.98 6.16
N GLY A 374 -8.98 24.15 6.47
CA GLY A 374 -8.62 22.94 5.74
C GLY A 374 -7.60 23.13 4.62
N ASP A 375 -7.28 24.36 4.21
CA ASP A 375 -6.28 24.57 3.16
C ASP A 375 -4.87 24.21 3.67
N VAL A 376 -4.14 23.43 2.86
CA VAL A 376 -2.71 23.14 3.06
C VAL A 376 -1.91 24.34 2.58
N LEU A 377 -1.02 24.84 3.43
CA LEU A 377 -0.17 26.02 3.19
C LEU A 377 1.30 25.67 3.04
N GLY A 378 1.69 24.46 3.40
CA GLY A 378 3.04 23.96 3.21
C GLY A 378 3.08 22.47 3.43
N ALA A 379 4.01 21.81 2.75
CA ALA A 379 4.25 20.39 2.81
C ALA A 379 5.75 20.12 2.69
N VAL A 380 6.28 19.27 3.56
CA VAL A 380 7.68 18.83 3.51
C VAL A 380 7.73 17.33 3.76
N GLU A 381 8.32 16.58 2.84
CA GLU A 381 8.53 15.14 3.02
C GLU A 381 9.97 14.88 3.44
N VAL A 382 10.11 14.09 4.49
CA VAL A 382 11.40 13.68 5.05
C VAL A 382 11.51 12.18 4.92
N GLN A 383 12.47 11.72 4.13
CA GLN A 383 12.92 10.35 4.10
C GLN A 383 13.99 10.13 5.17
N PHE A 384 13.60 9.61 6.32
CA PHE A 384 14.47 8.95 7.27
C PHE A 384 15.23 7.80 6.58
N GLN A 385 16.41 7.46 7.07
CA GLN A 385 17.13 6.22 6.72
C GLN A 385 17.68 6.12 5.29
N GLN A 386 18.93 6.56 5.09
CA GLN A 386 19.78 6.27 3.91
C GLN A 386 21.27 6.30 4.28
N PRO A 387 22.11 5.41 3.73
CA PRO A 387 22.66 4.22 4.41
C PRO A 387 23.13 4.39 5.87
N ALA A 388 23.37 5.61 6.34
CA ALA A 388 23.72 5.90 7.72
C ALA A 388 22.46 6.01 8.60
N PRO A 389 22.46 5.42 9.81
CA PRO A 389 21.33 5.50 10.74
C PRO A 389 21.07 6.93 11.25
N ASP A 390 22.04 7.83 11.09
CA ASP A 390 22.02 9.21 11.58
C ASP A 390 21.69 10.26 10.50
N SER A 391 21.21 9.83 9.31
CA SER A 391 20.90 10.75 8.21
C SER A 391 19.48 10.63 7.65
N CYS A 392 19.01 11.73 7.06
CA CYS A 392 17.75 11.80 6.32
C CYS A 392 17.92 12.51 4.96
N ARG A 393 16.91 12.43 4.11
CA ARG A 393 16.81 13.16 2.84
C ARG A 393 15.49 13.91 2.79
N PHE A 394 15.49 15.16 2.35
CA PHE A 394 14.25 15.88 2.04
C PHE A 394 13.83 15.55 0.62
N THR A 395 12.67 14.93 0.45
CA THR A 395 12.22 14.40 -0.86
C THR A 395 11.12 15.25 -1.50
N GLU A 396 10.38 16.01 -0.70
CA GLU A 396 9.38 16.98 -1.16
C GLU A 396 9.49 18.26 -0.34
N PHE A 397 9.36 19.41 -0.99
CA PHE A 397 9.39 20.70 -0.30
C PHE A 397 8.55 21.75 -1.02
N GLN A 398 7.45 22.15 -0.39
CA GLN A 398 6.52 23.12 -0.95
C GLN A 398 5.97 24.02 0.15
N ILE A 399 6.13 25.33 0.01
CA ILE A 399 5.60 26.30 0.97
C ILE A 399 4.88 27.40 0.21
N THR A 400 3.72 27.80 0.72
CA THR A 400 2.93 28.88 0.15
C THR A 400 3.75 30.15 -0.04
N ARG A 401 3.56 30.79 -1.20
CA ARG A 401 4.19 32.07 -1.56
C ARG A 401 3.45 33.28 -0.98
N THR A 402 2.39 33.06 -0.22
CA THR A 402 1.60 34.12 0.42
C THR A 402 2.35 34.75 1.59
N SER A 403 1.77 35.78 2.21
CA SER A 403 2.27 36.39 3.44
C SER A 403 2.43 35.40 4.60
N HIS A 404 1.74 34.26 4.58
CA HIS A 404 1.86 33.19 5.58
C HIS A 404 3.14 32.35 5.43
N GLY A 405 3.74 32.33 4.24
CA GLY A 405 4.88 31.47 3.90
C GLY A 405 6.04 31.50 4.90
N PRO A 406 6.49 32.66 5.42
CA PRO A 406 7.59 32.70 6.38
C PRO A 406 7.25 32.08 7.73
N ALA A 407 6.00 32.20 8.19
CA ALA A 407 5.53 31.60 9.44
C ALA A 407 5.36 30.09 9.28
N VAL A 408 4.72 29.67 8.18
CA VAL A 408 4.57 28.24 7.81
C VAL A 408 5.93 27.54 7.75
N ALA A 409 6.94 28.16 7.12
CA ALA A 409 8.29 27.62 7.05
C ALA A 409 8.94 27.45 8.43
N ALA A 410 8.76 28.40 9.34
CA ALA A 410 9.30 28.29 10.69
C ALA A 410 8.63 27.15 11.48
N MET A 411 7.30 27.05 11.40
CA MET A 411 6.54 26.01 12.11
C MET A 411 6.88 24.60 11.61
N LEU A 412 6.97 24.42 10.28
CA LEU A 412 7.39 23.14 9.70
C LEU A 412 8.81 22.80 10.14
N ALA A 413 9.74 23.76 10.11
CA ALA A 413 11.11 23.53 10.51
C ALA A 413 11.24 23.15 11.99
N ASP A 414 10.51 23.81 12.88
CA ASP A 414 10.54 23.53 14.31
C ASP A 414 10.02 22.12 14.62
N ARG A 415 8.89 21.72 14.02
CA ARG A 415 8.34 20.37 14.18
C ARG A 415 9.29 19.31 13.62
N ILE A 416 9.73 19.47 12.39
CA ILE A 416 10.60 18.48 11.72
C ILE A 416 11.94 18.35 12.45
N ARG A 417 12.54 19.45 12.92
CA ARG A 417 13.78 19.40 13.69
C ARG A 417 13.61 18.62 15.00
N HIS A 418 12.47 18.77 15.67
CA HIS A 418 12.18 18.00 16.89
C HIS A 418 12.15 16.49 16.57
N ASP A 419 11.37 16.09 15.57
CA ASP A 419 11.21 14.68 15.21
C ASP A 419 12.53 14.07 14.67
N LEU A 420 13.33 14.84 13.94
CA LEU A 420 14.68 14.44 13.51
C LEU A 420 15.62 14.19 14.70
N LYS A 421 15.56 15.03 15.75
CA LYS A 421 16.37 14.82 16.97
C LYS A 421 15.94 13.59 17.75
N GLU A 422 14.63 13.37 17.89
CA GLU A 422 14.11 12.18 18.57
C GLU A 422 14.52 10.90 17.84
N ALA A 423 14.57 10.95 16.50
CA ALA A 423 15.06 9.85 15.67
C ALA A 423 16.60 9.71 15.64
N GLY A 424 17.35 10.56 16.35
CA GLY A 424 18.82 10.53 16.37
C GLY A 424 19.49 10.97 15.06
N ILE A 425 18.76 11.69 14.21
CA ILE A 425 19.27 12.18 12.92
C ILE A 425 20.11 13.43 13.14
N THR A 426 21.37 13.36 12.71
CA THR A 426 22.38 14.43 12.88
C THR A 426 22.67 15.17 11.58
N ARG A 427 22.26 14.62 10.43
CA ARG A 427 22.51 15.24 9.12
C ARG A 427 21.42 14.97 8.11
N SER A 428 21.34 15.82 7.10
CA SER A 428 20.58 15.53 5.89
C SER A 428 21.45 15.60 4.67
N ASP A 429 21.35 14.56 3.84
CA ASP A 429 22.04 14.40 2.57
C ASP A 429 21.03 14.62 1.41
N GLY A 430 21.53 15.07 0.26
CA GLY A 430 20.73 15.23 -0.96
C GLY A 430 20.36 16.67 -1.32
N TRP A 431 19.42 16.82 -2.23
CA TRP A 431 19.07 18.12 -2.80
C TRP A 431 18.28 18.98 -1.80
N LEU A 432 18.85 20.12 -1.40
CA LEU A 432 18.18 21.12 -0.57
C LEU A 432 17.67 22.26 -1.45
N GLN A 433 16.36 22.54 -1.43
CA GLN A 433 15.73 23.59 -2.23
C GLN A 433 15.97 25.00 -1.66
N THR A 434 17.24 25.39 -1.51
CA THR A 434 17.67 26.66 -0.89
C THR A 434 17.49 27.89 -1.80
N ARG A 435 17.25 27.68 -3.10
CA ARG A 435 17.07 28.76 -4.10
C ARG A 435 15.80 29.57 -3.89
N TYR A 436 14.83 29.05 -3.14
CA TYR A 436 13.59 29.75 -2.79
C TYR A 436 13.73 30.40 -1.40
N PRO A 437 13.31 31.68 -1.19
CA PRO A 437 13.53 32.38 0.09
C PRO A 437 13.02 31.64 1.32
N HIS A 438 11.85 30.99 1.21
CA HIS A 438 11.27 30.23 2.31
C HIS A 438 11.97 28.88 2.50
N GLY A 439 12.53 28.28 1.44
CA GLY A 439 13.38 27.10 1.53
C GLY A 439 14.66 27.38 2.30
N SER A 440 15.38 28.46 1.96
CA SER A 440 16.56 28.87 2.72
C SER A 440 16.23 29.14 4.19
N ARG A 441 15.10 29.79 4.48
CA ARG A 441 14.64 30.05 5.85
C ARG A 441 14.30 28.76 6.60
N PHE A 442 13.57 27.85 5.96
CA PHE A 442 13.23 26.54 6.51
C PHE A 442 14.49 25.76 6.88
N PHE A 443 15.41 25.54 5.93
CA PHE A 443 16.60 24.73 6.19
C PHE A 443 17.52 25.34 7.26
N ARG A 444 17.65 26.67 7.31
CA ARG A 444 18.39 27.34 8.40
C ARG A 444 17.74 27.20 9.77
N ALA A 445 16.41 27.04 9.82
CA ALA A 445 15.69 26.79 11.06
C ALA A 445 15.79 25.32 11.49
N VAL A 446 15.83 24.38 10.54
CA VAL A 446 16.06 22.96 10.82
C VAL A 446 17.50 22.71 11.30
N GLY A 447 18.50 23.32 10.67
CA GLY A 447 19.91 23.10 11.02
C GLY A 447 20.89 24.06 10.36
N ARG A 448 22.17 23.70 10.41
CA ARG A 448 23.25 24.50 9.82
C ARG A 448 23.58 23.99 8.42
N LEU A 449 23.32 24.80 7.41
CA LEU A 449 23.73 24.52 6.03
C LEU A 449 25.27 24.48 5.94
N ARG A 450 25.78 23.42 5.34
CA ARG A 450 27.19 23.20 5.02
C ARG A 450 27.32 22.85 3.55
N ARG A 451 28.53 23.00 3.03
CA ARG A 451 28.88 22.61 1.67
C ARG A 451 29.99 21.58 1.75
N SER A 452 29.80 20.44 1.10
CA SER A 452 30.80 19.39 0.97
C SER A 452 31.94 19.82 0.02
N ALA A 453 32.97 18.99 -0.07
CA ALA A 453 34.08 19.21 -1.01
C ALA A 453 33.66 19.11 -2.48
N ASP A 454 32.65 18.29 -2.80
CA ASP A 454 32.08 18.16 -4.16
C ASP A 454 31.12 19.31 -4.52
N GLY A 455 30.89 20.24 -3.60
CA GLY A 455 30.07 21.42 -3.80
C GLY A 455 28.58 21.21 -3.57
N SER A 456 28.14 20.01 -3.15
CA SER A 456 26.76 19.76 -2.70
C SER A 456 26.50 20.40 -1.32
N ASP A 457 25.29 20.92 -1.14
CA ASP A 457 24.85 21.45 0.14
C ASP A 457 24.27 20.29 0.97
N PHE A 458 24.62 20.23 2.26
CA PHE A 458 24.05 19.29 3.21
C PHE A 458 23.69 20.03 4.51
N LEU A 459 22.82 19.41 5.31
CA LEU A 459 22.36 20.01 6.57
C LEU A 459 22.99 19.29 7.75
N VAL A 460 23.55 20.04 8.71
CA VAL A 460 23.91 19.51 10.03
C VAL A 460 22.78 19.85 11.00
N ILE A 461 22.14 18.83 11.55
CA ILE A 461 21.05 18.92 12.51
C ILE A 461 21.68 18.78 13.90
N GLY A 462 21.66 19.86 14.69
CA GLY A 462 22.23 19.90 16.04
C GLY A 462 21.17 20.20 17.07
#